data_AF-A0A919U019-F1
#
_entry.id   AF-A0A919U019-F1
#
_cell.length_a   1.000
_cell.length_b   1.000
_cell.length_c   1.000
_cell.angle_alpha   90.00
_cell.angle_beta   90.00
_cell.angle_gamma   90.00
#
_symmetry.space_group_name_H-M   'P 1'
#
loop_
_entity.id
_entity.type
_entity.pdbx_description
1 polymer ?
#
loop_
_entity_poly.entity_id
_entity_poly.type
_entity_poly.pdbx_seq_one_letter_code
_entity_poly.pdbx_strand_id
1 'polypeptide(L)'
;MVLTDREQLTAAEVGISVWAGRLVLDAQPPVDDETLAEVAARCAGPLPEPLVDLWRTTFGGRLDYDLDAGVSFTELFYPDSDGYRDLWGWIDHECELAADHQPGWDGRLTHLPFGGFEYLDRVYLHTAPGPEHGAVVYWQQGLPPGWELTSDDRSGLLADDLTSLFDRLALNRDPWATGEADSGDAMRDAIDSLAESSDPHARSAAGKLRDIVRATVLDWRGALDAGTLVAQRRLRRLALDHAASAADLVLLDRLVTLGCDPTEEVRNGLSPIDLALLAGAADVARHLLGLRVPVTNALRVGAHTVDLPLATELLDRGAAVDLPALQRAVSNPDIAVVRLLASAVPSAGELSPRFRMLAAQADAAAGRASAQGDAATAEREARRAEVFRELASYA
;
A
#
# COMPACT_ATOMS: atom_id res chain seq x y z
N MET A 1 -4.91 23.25 -16.17
CA MET A 1 -3.72 24.04 -16.58
C MET A 1 -2.89 23.19 -17.52
N VAL A 2 -2.29 23.75 -18.58
CA VAL A 2 -1.61 22.98 -19.63
C VAL A 2 -0.15 23.46 -19.78
N LEU A 3 0.79 22.52 -19.91
CA LEU A 3 2.18 22.82 -20.23
C LEU A 3 2.28 23.26 -21.70
N THR A 4 3.08 24.28 -21.98
CA THR A 4 3.46 24.65 -23.35
C THR A 4 4.41 23.61 -23.95
N ASP A 5 4.51 23.55 -25.27
CA ASP A 5 5.41 22.61 -25.98
C ASP A 5 6.85 22.67 -25.46
N ARG A 6 7.35 23.87 -25.14
CA ARG A 6 8.70 24.02 -24.60
C ARG A 6 8.83 23.48 -23.18
N GLU A 7 7.82 23.67 -22.34
CA GLU A 7 7.80 23.12 -20.98
C GLU A 7 7.65 21.59 -21.00
N GLN A 8 6.85 21.05 -21.93
CA GLN A 8 6.74 19.60 -22.15
C GLN A 8 8.08 19.00 -22.56
N LEU A 9 8.77 19.64 -23.52
CA LEU A 9 10.09 19.19 -23.96
C LEU A 9 11.11 19.22 -22.80
N THR A 10 11.14 20.29 -22.00
CA THR A 10 12.03 20.40 -20.84
C THR A 10 11.71 19.37 -19.76
N ALA A 11 10.44 19.03 -19.53
CA ALA A 11 10.04 17.96 -18.62
C ALA A 11 10.47 16.58 -19.16
N ALA A 12 10.29 16.33 -20.46
CA ALA A 12 10.68 15.08 -21.10
C ALA A 12 12.20 14.87 -21.09
N GLU A 13 13.00 15.94 -21.22
CA GLU A 13 14.47 15.90 -21.10
C GLU A 13 14.95 15.35 -19.74
N VAL A 14 14.13 15.46 -18.69
CA VAL A 14 14.41 14.90 -17.35
C VAL A 14 13.56 13.66 -17.04
N GLY A 15 12.92 13.06 -18.05
CA GLY A 15 12.14 11.83 -17.90
C GLY A 15 10.77 12.03 -17.24
N ILE A 16 10.15 13.20 -17.38
CA ILE A 16 8.79 13.46 -16.88
C ILE A 16 7.83 13.69 -18.06
N SER A 17 6.78 12.89 -18.12
CA SER A 17 5.66 13.06 -19.06
C SER A 17 4.34 13.24 -18.30
N VAL A 18 3.33 13.83 -18.96
CA VAL A 18 1.98 13.96 -18.40
C VAL A 18 0.97 13.32 -19.34
N TRP A 19 0.22 12.34 -18.85
CA TRP A 19 -0.86 11.68 -19.57
C TRP A 19 -2.11 11.58 -18.70
N ALA A 20 -3.29 11.89 -19.25
CA ALA A 20 -4.57 11.92 -18.52
C ALA A 20 -4.49 12.68 -17.17
N GLY A 21 -3.73 13.79 -17.12
CA GLY A 21 -3.56 14.57 -15.89
C GLY A 21 -2.78 13.87 -14.77
N ARG A 22 -1.99 12.85 -15.09
CA ARG A 22 -1.05 12.18 -14.19
C ARG A 22 0.36 12.27 -14.74
N LEU A 23 1.32 12.39 -13.84
CA LEU A 23 2.73 12.36 -14.17
C LEU A 23 3.21 10.91 -14.35
N VAL A 24 4.05 10.69 -15.35
CA VAL A 24 4.83 9.47 -15.52
C VAL A 24 6.29 9.86 -15.36
N LEU A 25 6.95 9.25 -14.38
CA LEU A 25 8.39 9.41 -14.12
C LEU A 25 9.18 8.39 -14.94
N ASP A 26 10.49 8.61 -15.09
CA ASP A 26 11.37 7.75 -15.90
C ASP A 26 10.76 7.47 -17.29
N ALA A 27 10.08 8.49 -17.83
CA ALA A 27 9.28 8.41 -19.04
C ALA A 27 10.16 8.01 -20.22
N GLN A 28 9.72 6.97 -20.94
CA GLN A 28 10.42 6.47 -22.11
C GLN A 28 9.98 7.21 -23.38
N PRO A 29 10.81 7.21 -24.44
CA PRO A 29 10.45 7.78 -25.73
C PRO A 29 9.11 7.24 -26.26
N PRO A 30 8.36 8.04 -27.06
CA PRO A 30 7.16 7.57 -27.74
C PRO A 30 7.39 6.33 -28.60
N VAL A 31 6.41 5.43 -28.63
CA VAL A 31 6.40 4.25 -29.49
C VAL A 31 6.33 4.64 -30.98
N ASP A 32 6.97 3.86 -31.85
CA ASP A 32 6.87 3.98 -33.31
C ASP A 32 5.72 3.15 -33.91
N ASP A 33 5.42 3.38 -35.19
CA ASP A 33 4.35 2.67 -35.91
C ASP A 33 4.62 1.17 -36.07
N GLU A 34 5.90 0.79 -36.23
CA GLU A 34 6.31 -0.59 -36.46
C GLU A 34 6.06 -1.43 -35.22
N THR A 35 6.53 -0.96 -34.07
CA THR A 35 6.33 -1.60 -32.76
C THR A 35 4.84 -1.70 -32.41
N LEU A 36 4.05 -0.65 -32.67
CA LEU A 36 2.59 -0.72 -32.46
C LEU A 36 1.93 -1.81 -33.32
N ALA A 37 2.33 -1.91 -34.59
CA ALA A 37 1.81 -2.94 -35.49
C ALA A 37 2.20 -4.35 -35.03
N GLU A 38 3.43 -4.53 -34.51
CA GLU A 38 3.91 -5.80 -33.98
C GLU A 38 3.12 -6.22 -32.73
N VAL A 39 2.88 -5.32 -31.77
CA VAL A 39 2.07 -5.61 -30.59
C VAL A 39 0.62 -5.90 -31.00
N ALA A 40 0.04 -5.10 -31.90
CA ALA A 40 -1.32 -5.29 -32.39
C ALA A 40 -1.49 -6.67 -33.07
N ALA A 41 -0.46 -7.17 -33.75
CA ALA A 41 -0.49 -8.49 -34.39
C ALA A 41 -0.59 -9.65 -33.37
N ARG A 42 -0.16 -9.43 -32.12
CA ARG A 42 -0.29 -10.41 -31.02
C ARG A 42 -1.66 -10.36 -30.32
N CYS A 43 -2.51 -9.38 -30.63
CA CYS A 43 -3.77 -9.14 -29.95
C CYS A 43 -4.99 -9.72 -30.71
N ALA A 44 -6.04 -10.06 -29.96
CA ALA A 44 -7.30 -10.60 -30.49
C ALA A 44 -8.11 -9.55 -31.27
N GLY A 45 -7.91 -8.26 -30.97
CA GLY A 45 -8.47 -7.13 -31.70
C GLY A 45 -7.44 -6.00 -31.87
N PRO A 46 -7.86 -4.81 -32.37
CA PRO A 46 -6.97 -3.65 -32.48
C PRO A 46 -6.49 -3.20 -31.09
N LEU A 47 -5.42 -2.41 -31.04
CA LEU A 47 -5.04 -1.78 -29.77
C LEU A 47 -6.05 -0.69 -29.40
N PRO A 48 -6.50 -0.61 -28.13
CA PRO A 48 -7.38 0.46 -27.69
C PRO A 48 -6.74 1.84 -27.90
N GLU A 49 -7.50 2.81 -28.40
CA GLU A 49 -7.01 4.17 -28.68
C GLU A 49 -6.32 4.83 -27.46
N PRO A 50 -6.88 4.78 -26.23
CA PRO A 50 -6.20 5.33 -25.06
C PRO A 50 -4.82 4.71 -24.77
N LEU A 51 -4.61 3.43 -25.09
CA LEU A 51 -3.30 2.79 -24.93
C LEU A 51 -2.30 3.33 -25.96
N VAL A 52 -2.74 3.47 -27.21
CA VAL A 52 -1.92 4.06 -28.27
C VAL A 52 -1.54 5.49 -27.88
N ASP A 53 -2.49 6.29 -27.42
CA ASP A 53 -2.24 7.67 -26.96
C ASP A 53 -1.25 7.72 -25.78
N LEU A 54 -1.38 6.81 -24.80
CA LEU A 54 -0.42 6.68 -23.71
C LEU A 54 0.98 6.39 -24.27
N TRP A 55 1.13 5.35 -25.10
CA TRP A 55 2.42 4.95 -25.63
C TRP A 55 3.04 5.96 -26.59
N ARG A 56 2.23 6.78 -27.27
CA ARG A 56 2.70 7.93 -28.06
C ARG A 56 3.12 9.12 -27.21
N THR A 57 2.64 9.18 -25.97
CA THR A 57 3.09 10.18 -24.99
C THR A 57 4.34 9.70 -24.27
N THR A 58 4.33 8.44 -23.84
CA THR A 58 5.46 7.75 -23.22
C THR A 58 5.25 6.23 -23.27
N PHE A 59 6.21 5.52 -23.86
CA PHE A 59 6.14 4.07 -23.99
C PHE A 59 6.86 3.39 -22.83
N GLY A 60 6.30 3.52 -21.62
CA GLY A 60 6.90 3.02 -20.39
C GLY A 60 7.08 4.10 -19.33
N GLY A 61 7.66 3.72 -18.20
CA GLY A 61 7.95 4.64 -17.09
C GLY A 61 7.33 4.16 -15.77
N ARG A 62 7.35 5.04 -14.77
CA ARG A 62 6.95 4.75 -13.39
C ARG A 62 5.87 5.70 -12.90
N LEU A 63 4.96 5.17 -12.09
CA LEU A 63 3.88 5.86 -11.42
C LEU A 63 4.17 5.88 -9.92
N ASP A 64 3.90 7.02 -9.29
CA ASP A 64 4.14 7.24 -7.86
C ASP A 64 2.84 7.71 -7.18
N TYR A 65 1.74 6.99 -7.46
CA TYR A 65 0.39 7.27 -6.99
C TYR A 65 -0.23 6.08 -6.26
N ASP A 66 -1.22 6.37 -5.43
CA ASP A 66 -2.09 5.37 -4.82
C ASP A 66 -3.23 4.96 -5.78
N LEU A 67 -3.48 3.65 -5.88
CA LEU A 67 -4.65 3.09 -6.56
C LEU A 67 -5.63 2.47 -5.55
N ASP A 68 -6.91 2.84 -5.66
CA ASP A 68 -7.99 2.30 -4.80
C ASP A 68 -8.36 0.88 -5.24
N ALA A 69 -7.52 -0.11 -4.91
CA ALA A 69 -7.77 -1.54 -5.14
C ALA A 69 -6.84 -2.48 -4.35
N GLY A 70 -5.81 -1.96 -3.66
CA GLY A 70 -4.76 -2.82 -3.07
C GLY A 70 -3.90 -3.54 -4.12
N VAL A 71 -3.93 -3.04 -5.36
CA VAL A 71 -3.09 -3.46 -6.48
C VAL A 71 -1.96 -2.45 -6.59
N SER A 72 -0.73 -2.95 -6.56
CA SER A 72 0.46 -2.14 -6.82
C SER A 72 0.58 -1.93 -8.34
N PHE A 73 0.27 -0.70 -8.77
CA PHE A 73 0.40 -0.27 -10.16
C PHE A 73 1.37 0.90 -10.23
N THR A 74 2.65 0.57 -10.21
CA THR A 74 3.74 1.55 -10.13
C THR A 74 4.57 1.58 -11.40
N GLU A 75 4.42 0.63 -12.32
CA GLU A 75 5.25 0.55 -13.52
C GLU A 75 4.40 0.34 -14.79
N LEU A 76 4.83 0.97 -15.88
CA LEU A 76 4.33 0.76 -17.24
C LEU A 76 5.36 -0.06 -18.01
N PHE A 77 4.94 -1.17 -18.60
CA PHE A 77 5.84 -2.09 -19.31
C PHE A 77 6.29 -1.51 -20.65
N TYR A 78 7.55 -1.77 -20.99
CA TYR A 78 8.16 -1.34 -22.24
C TYR A 78 9.30 -2.29 -22.65
N PRO A 79 9.67 -2.33 -23.94
CA PRO A 79 10.76 -3.17 -24.44
C PRO A 79 12.10 -2.85 -23.77
N ASP A 80 12.94 -3.88 -23.61
CA ASP A 80 14.33 -3.76 -23.12
C ASP A 80 14.49 -3.24 -21.68
N SER A 81 13.42 -3.26 -20.91
CA SER A 81 13.46 -2.92 -19.50
C SER A 81 13.98 -4.10 -18.66
N ASP A 82 14.68 -3.80 -17.56
CA ASP A 82 15.38 -4.82 -16.77
C ASP A 82 14.44 -5.94 -16.26
N GLY A 83 14.60 -7.14 -16.83
CA GLY A 83 14.16 -8.46 -16.34
C GLY A 83 12.65 -8.67 -16.17
N TYR A 84 12.02 -8.01 -15.19
CA TYR A 84 10.61 -8.18 -14.84
C TYR A 84 9.68 -7.19 -15.53
N ARG A 85 10.24 -6.28 -16.32
CA ARG A 85 9.55 -5.11 -16.88
C ARG A 85 9.29 -5.23 -18.38
N ASP A 86 9.92 -6.21 -19.03
CA ASP A 86 9.97 -6.31 -20.48
C ASP A 86 8.60 -6.67 -21.04
N LEU A 87 8.06 -5.78 -21.88
CA LEU A 87 6.75 -5.97 -22.51
C LEU A 87 6.73 -7.26 -23.35
N TRP A 88 7.81 -7.54 -24.08
CA TRP A 88 7.87 -8.71 -24.95
C TRP A 88 7.96 -10.01 -24.17
N GLY A 89 8.79 -10.05 -23.14
CA GLY A 89 8.87 -11.15 -22.20
C GLY A 89 7.51 -11.48 -21.57
N TRP A 90 6.73 -10.47 -21.19
CA TRP A 90 5.37 -10.68 -20.69
C TRP A 90 4.39 -11.15 -21.78
N ILE A 91 4.42 -10.58 -22.98
CA ILE A 91 3.58 -11.04 -24.08
C ILE A 91 3.87 -12.50 -24.42
N ASP A 92 5.15 -12.88 -24.52
CA ASP A 92 5.56 -14.24 -24.84
C ASP A 92 5.17 -15.20 -23.70
N HIS A 93 5.37 -14.80 -22.43
CA HIS A 93 4.92 -15.57 -21.28
C HIS A 93 3.41 -15.84 -21.28
N GLU A 94 2.59 -14.83 -21.53
CA GLU A 94 1.13 -14.99 -21.59
C GLU A 94 0.70 -15.84 -22.79
N CYS A 95 1.41 -15.76 -23.91
CA CYS A 95 1.17 -16.60 -25.08
C CYS A 95 1.48 -18.08 -24.76
N GLU A 96 2.60 -18.37 -24.08
CA GLU A 96 2.95 -19.72 -23.64
C GLU A 96 1.89 -20.29 -22.67
N LEU A 97 1.48 -19.49 -21.68
CA LEU A 97 0.43 -19.88 -20.74
C LEU A 97 -0.90 -20.18 -21.44
N ALA A 98 -1.31 -19.33 -22.39
CA ALA A 98 -2.54 -19.55 -23.16
C ALA A 98 -2.46 -20.82 -24.01
N ALA A 99 -1.33 -21.06 -24.69
CA ALA A 99 -1.13 -22.28 -25.50
C ALA A 99 -1.21 -23.56 -24.65
N ASP A 100 -0.67 -23.54 -23.44
CA ASP A 100 -0.65 -24.69 -22.54
C ASP A 100 -2.02 -24.97 -21.90
N HIS A 101 -2.79 -23.93 -21.59
CA HIS A 101 -4.00 -24.03 -20.77
C HIS A 101 -5.31 -23.85 -21.54
N GLN A 102 -5.27 -23.40 -22.80
CA GLN A 102 -6.44 -23.19 -23.64
C GLN A 102 -6.37 -24.03 -24.92
N PRO A 103 -6.88 -25.28 -24.90
CA PRO A 103 -6.94 -26.11 -26.10
C PRO A 103 -7.69 -25.42 -27.24
N GLY A 104 -7.03 -25.22 -28.38
CA GLY A 104 -7.61 -24.55 -29.55
C GLY A 104 -7.49 -23.02 -29.55
N TRP A 105 -6.64 -22.46 -28.68
CA TRP A 105 -6.28 -21.04 -28.73
C TRP A 105 -5.72 -20.63 -30.10
N ASP A 106 -6.11 -19.45 -30.57
CA ASP A 106 -5.85 -18.94 -31.92
C ASP A 106 -4.52 -18.20 -32.07
N GLY A 107 -3.71 -18.18 -31.00
CA GLY A 107 -2.42 -17.50 -30.94
C GLY A 107 -2.51 -16.00 -30.65
N ARG A 108 -3.67 -15.47 -30.25
CA ARG A 108 -3.87 -14.05 -29.97
C ARG A 108 -4.33 -13.77 -28.54
N LEU A 109 -3.70 -12.79 -27.91
CA LEU A 109 -4.03 -12.39 -26.54
C LEU A 109 -5.32 -11.59 -26.50
N THR A 110 -6.25 -12.02 -25.65
CA THR A 110 -7.44 -11.22 -25.29
C THR A 110 -7.10 -10.17 -24.23
N HIS A 111 -6.10 -10.44 -23.39
CA HIS A 111 -5.62 -9.54 -22.34
C HIS A 111 -4.15 -9.23 -22.58
N LEU A 112 -3.86 -7.98 -22.93
CA LEU A 112 -2.50 -7.50 -23.18
C LEU A 112 -1.92 -6.94 -21.88
N PRO A 113 -0.81 -7.48 -21.34
CA PRO A 113 -0.13 -6.87 -20.20
C PRO A 113 0.47 -5.53 -20.61
N PHE A 114 0.34 -4.51 -19.76
CA PHE A 114 0.93 -3.18 -20.02
C PHE A 114 1.52 -2.50 -18.78
N GLY A 115 1.37 -3.09 -17.59
CA GLY A 115 2.00 -2.58 -16.38
C GLY A 115 1.66 -3.41 -15.15
N GLY A 116 2.12 -2.95 -13.98
CA GLY A 116 1.98 -3.67 -12.72
C GLY A 116 3.10 -3.36 -11.74
N PHE A 117 3.42 -4.33 -10.88
CA PHE A 117 4.56 -4.31 -9.99
C PHE A 117 5.13 -5.72 -9.82
N GLU A 118 6.38 -5.89 -10.25
CA GLU A 118 7.10 -7.16 -10.24
C GLU A 118 6.27 -8.31 -10.88
N TYR A 119 6.38 -9.52 -10.34
CA TYR A 119 5.59 -10.68 -10.76
C TYR A 119 4.29 -10.84 -9.96
N LEU A 120 4.07 -10.02 -8.93
CA LEU A 120 2.97 -10.16 -7.97
C LEU A 120 1.69 -9.53 -8.49
N ASP A 121 1.76 -8.30 -9.02
CA ASP A 121 0.61 -7.57 -9.50
C ASP A 121 0.77 -7.25 -11.00
N ARG A 122 -0.21 -7.64 -11.81
CA ARG A 122 -0.22 -7.39 -13.25
C ARG A 122 -1.52 -6.72 -13.66
N VAL A 123 -1.39 -5.74 -14.55
CA VAL A 123 -2.49 -4.97 -15.10
C VAL A 123 -2.54 -5.18 -16.61
N TYR A 124 -3.73 -5.51 -17.10
CA TYR A 124 -3.98 -5.90 -18.48
C TYR A 124 -5.06 -5.03 -19.10
N LEU A 125 -4.99 -4.90 -20.41
CA LEU A 125 -6.06 -4.31 -21.24
C LEU A 125 -6.74 -5.39 -22.05
N HIS A 126 -8.08 -5.37 -22.06
CA HIS A 126 -8.87 -6.24 -22.89
C HIS A 126 -8.87 -5.77 -24.36
N THR A 127 -8.31 -6.57 -25.26
CA THR A 127 -8.10 -6.20 -26.67
C THR A 127 -9.11 -6.80 -27.62
N ALA A 128 -9.85 -7.85 -27.23
CA ALA A 128 -10.82 -8.46 -28.12
C ALA A 128 -11.97 -7.49 -28.45
N PRO A 129 -12.52 -7.51 -29.68
CA PRO A 129 -13.64 -6.66 -30.05
C PRO A 129 -14.89 -6.98 -29.22
N GLY A 130 -15.57 -5.96 -28.73
CA GLY A 130 -16.78 -6.14 -27.92
C GLY A 130 -17.02 -4.98 -26.95
N PRO A 131 -18.05 -5.09 -26.09
CA PRO A 131 -18.36 -4.06 -25.10
C PRO A 131 -17.27 -3.88 -24.04
N GLU A 132 -16.43 -4.90 -23.83
CA GLU A 132 -15.32 -4.88 -22.87
C GLU A 132 -13.99 -4.42 -23.52
N HIS A 133 -14.01 -4.06 -24.81
CA HIS A 133 -12.81 -3.60 -25.51
C HIS A 133 -12.25 -2.33 -24.86
N GLY A 134 -10.98 -2.38 -24.43
CA GLY A 134 -10.31 -1.31 -23.71
C GLY A 134 -10.45 -1.37 -22.19
N ALA A 135 -11.25 -2.29 -21.65
CA ALA A 135 -11.39 -2.47 -20.20
C ALA A 135 -10.05 -2.88 -19.56
N VAL A 136 -9.79 -2.34 -18.37
CA VAL A 136 -8.60 -2.63 -17.59
C VAL A 136 -8.95 -3.67 -16.54
N VAL A 137 -8.22 -4.78 -16.55
CA VAL A 137 -8.32 -5.84 -15.53
C VAL A 137 -6.99 -6.01 -14.81
N TYR A 138 -7.03 -6.60 -13.63
CA TYR A 138 -5.83 -6.98 -12.90
C TYR A 138 -5.81 -8.47 -12.58
N TRP A 139 -4.60 -8.97 -12.37
CA TRP A 139 -4.33 -10.20 -11.67
C TRP A 139 -3.32 -9.89 -10.56
N GLN A 140 -3.52 -10.49 -9.40
CA GLN A 140 -2.67 -10.35 -8.23
C GLN A 140 -2.42 -11.74 -7.65
N GLN A 141 -1.15 -12.05 -7.44
CA GLN A 141 -0.74 -13.31 -6.85
C GLN A 141 -1.16 -13.39 -5.39
N GLY A 142 -1.70 -14.54 -5.01
CA GLY A 142 -1.87 -14.90 -3.61
C GLY A 142 -0.52 -14.96 -2.90
N LEU A 143 -0.46 -14.50 -1.65
CA LEU A 143 0.75 -14.62 -0.87
C LEU A 143 1.05 -16.09 -0.58
N PRO A 144 2.34 -16.48 -0.50
CA PRO A 144 2.71 -17.85 -0.17
C PRO A 144 2.06 -18.35 1.13
N PRO A 145 1.80 -19.66 1.27
CA PRO A 145 1.29 -20.24 2.50
C PRO A 145 2.12 -19.80 3.73
N GLY A 146 1.45 -19.22 4.73
CA GLY A 146 2.09 -18.66 5.94
C GLY A 146 2.11 -17.14 6.03
N TRP A 147 1.68 -16.42 4.98
CA TRP A 147 1.48 -14.97 5.01
C TRP A 147 -0.02 -14.66 5.23
N GLU A 148 -0.31 -13.79 6.20
CA GLU A 148 -1.62 -13.73 6.89
C GLU A 148 -2.70 -12.88 6.21
N LEU A 149 -2.47 -12.32 5.01
CA LEU A 149 -3.38 -11.35 4.40
C LEU A 149 -4.27 -11.93 3.30
N THR A 150 -3.73 -12.69 2.33
CA THR A 150 -4.50 -13.41 1.29
C THR A 150 -3.65 -14.52 0.66
N SER A 151 -4.12 -15.78 0.67
CA SER A 151 -3.39 -16.91 0.06
C SER A 151 -3.75 -17.22 -1.39
N ASP A 152 -4.87 -16.68 -1.87
CA ASP A 152 -5.43 -17.01 -3.18
C ASP A 152 -5.16 -15.87 -4.18
N ASP A 153 -4.93 -16.24 -5.44
CA ASP A 153 -4.85 -15.28 -6.54
C ASP A 153 -6.17 -14.52 -6.66
N ARG A 154 -6.07 -13.24 -7.01
CA ARG A 154 -7.22 -12.36 -7.21
C ARG A 154 -7.17 -11.76 -8.61
N SER A 155 -8.32 -11.62 -9.22
CA SER A 155 -8.46 -10.89 -10.47
C SER A 155 -9.81 -10.20 -10.54
N GLY A 156 -9.90 -9.16 -11.37
CA GLY A 156 -11.14 -8.41 -11.54
C GLY A 156 -10.99 -7.19 -12.43
N LEU A 157 -12.10 -6.49 -12.61
CA LEU A 157 -12.15 -5.23 -13.35
C LEU A 157 -11.57 -4.09 -12.49
N LEU A 158 -10.56 -3.39 -13.02
CA LEU A 158 -10.05 -2.15 -12.43
C LEU A 158 -10.74 -0.91 -12.99
N ALA A 159 -11.00 -0.84 -14.30
CA ALA A 159 -11.63 0.32 -14.91
C ALA A 159 -12.26 -0.04 -16.25
N ASP A 160 -13.25 0.74 -16.67
CA ASP A 160 -13.91 0.56 -17.97
C ASP A 160 -12.99 0.92 -19.14
N ASP A 161 -12.00 1.79 -18.91
CA ASP A 161 -10.95 2.12 -19.86
C ASP A 161 -9.67 2.64 -19.15
N LEU A 162 -8.61 2.85 -19.93
CA LEU A 162 -7.31 3.30 -19.41
C LEU A 162 -7.33 4.73 -18.85
N THR A 163 -8.15 5.63 -19.41
CA THR A 163 -8.28 6.99 -18.89
C THR A 163 -8.95 6.98 -17.53
N SER A 164 -9.99 6.17 -17.37
CA SER A 164 -10.71 5.93 -16.12
C SER A 164 -9.81 5.27 -15.06
N LEU A 165 -8.87 4.40 -15.46
CA LEU A 165 -7.83 3.89 -14.56
C LEU A 165 -6.94 5.03 -14.04
N PHE A 166 -6.44 5.89 -14.94
CA PHE A 166 -5.57 7.00 -14.56
C PHE A 166 -6.28 8.06 -13.72
N ASP A 167 -7.58 8.29 -13.95
CA ASP A 167 -8.41 9.14 -13.10
C ASP A 167 -8.50 8.60 -11.66
N ARG A 168 -8.39 7.28 -11.47
CA ARG A 168 -8.33 6.65 -10.15
C ARG A 168 -6.96 6.72 -9.49
N LEU A 169 -5.89 7.08 -10.18
CA LEU A 169 -4.60 7.35 -9.54
C LEU A 169 -4.73 8.65 -8.73
N ALA A 170 -4.39 8.61 -7.46
CA ALA A 170 -4.51 9.79 -6.59
C ALA A 170 -3.45 9.74 -5.50
N LEU A 171 -3.30 10.83 -4.75
CA LEU A 171 -2.42 10.87 -3.60
C LEU A 171 -3.23 11.00 -2.32
N ASN A 172 -2.93 10.17 -1.33
CA ASN A 172 -3.56 10.26 -0.02
C ASN A 172 -3.15 11.52 0.77
N ARG A 173 -1.99 12.12 0.45
CA ARG A 173 -1.45 13.33 1.08
C ARG A 173 -0.74 14.21 0.06
N ASP A 174 -0.64 15.51 0.35
CA ASP A 174 0.19 16.44 -0.45
C ASP A 174 1.68 16.12 -0.20
N PRO A 175 2.47 15.75 -1.22
CA PRO A 175 3.89 15.42 -1.06
C PRO A 175 4.75 16.59 -0.54
N TRP A 176 4.27 17.83 -0.70
CA TRP A 176 4.95 19.03 -0.18
C TRP A 176 4.43 19.48 1.20
N ALA A 177 3.48 18.76 1.80
CA ALA A 177 3.10 19.00 3.19
C ALA A 177 4.13 18.40 4.16
N THR A 178 4.16 18.89 5.40
CA THR A 178 5.07 18.36 6.43
C THR A 178 4.66 16.94 6.85
N GLY A 179 5.65 16.04 6.94
CA GLY A 179 5.47 14.66 7.37
C GLY A 179 6.06 13.68 6.35
N GLU A 180 6.03 12.39 6.67
CA GLU A 180 6.37 11.34 5.70
C GLU A 180 5.14 11.07 4.81
N ALA A 181 5.36 11.09 3.50
CA ALA A 181 4.40 10.64 2.49
C ALA A 181 4.87 9.29 1.95
N ASP A 182 3.99 8.29 1.89
CA ASP A 182 4.35 6.97 1.37
C ASP A 182 4.39 6.95 -0.17
N SER A 183 3.62 7.83 -0.82
CA SER A 183 3.56 7.99 -2.29
C SER A 183 3.68 9.46 -2.67
N GLY A 184 4.28 9.71 -3.82
CA GLY A 184 4.51 11.04 -4.38
C GLY A 184 5.86 11.66 -4.03
N ASP A 185 6.68 10.99 -3.23
CA ASP A 185 8.03 11.44 -2.86
C ASP A 185 8.97 11.49 -4.08
N ALA A 186 8.92 10.50 -4.96
CA ALA A 186 9.75 10.52 -6.17
C ALA A 186 9.30 11.61 -7.15
N MET A 187 7.98 11.85 -7.24
CA MET A 187 7.45 12.99 -8.00
C MET A 187 7.89 14.33 -7.43
N ARG A 188 7.82 14.50 -6.10
CA ARG A 188 8.29 15.70 -5.42
C ARG A 188 9.75 15.95 -5.74
N ASP A 189 10.61 14.96 -5.54
CA ASP A 189 12.05 15.10 -5.70
C ASP A 189 12.42 15.45 -7.16
N ALA A 190 11.75 14.82 -8.13
CA ALA A 190 11.95 15.13 -9.55
C ALA A 190 11.51 16.56 -9.91
N ILE A 191 10.37 17.02 -9.39
CA ILE A 191 9.85 18.37 -9.63
C ILE A 191 10.70 19.43 -8.92
N ASP A 192 11.13 19.18 -7.68
CA ASP A 192 11.97 20.11 -6.92
C ASP A 192 13.34 20.24 -7.59
N SER A 193 13.92 19.13 -8.08
CA SER A 193 15.14 19.15 -8.90
C SER A 193 14.97 19.99 -10.17
N LEU A 194 13.82 19.89 -10.84
CA LEU A 194 13.49 20.70 -12.01
C LEU A 194 13.33 22.19 -11.64
N ALA A 195 12.77 22.49 -10.46
CA ALA A 195 12.59 23.85 -9.95
C ALA A 195 13.91 24.54 -9.59
N GLU A 196 14.96 23.79 -9.25
CA GLU A 196 16.30 24.29 -8.96
C GLU A 196 17.10 24.65 -10.24
N SER A 197 16.60 24.27 -11.42
CA SER A 197 17.24 24.55 -12.70
C SER A 197 17.38 26.05 -12.98
N SER A 198 18.47 26.44 -13.65
CA SER A 198 18.67 27.80 -14.15
C SER A 198 17.75 28.15 -15.33
N ASP A 199 17.20 27.16 -16.05
CA ASP A 199 16.29 27.37 -17.18
C ASP A 199 14.92 27.92 -16.70
N PRO A 200 14.47 29.11 -17.17
CA PRO A 200 13.14 29.61 -16.86
C PRO A 200 11.99 28.68 -17.25
N HIS A 201 12.12 27.92 -18.35
CA HIS A 201 11.11 26.97 -18.78
C HIS A 201 11.03 25.77 -17.85
N ALA A 202 12.16 25.29 -17.34
CA ALA A 202 12.20 24.23 -16.32
C ALA A 202 11.48 24.67 -15.04
N ARG A 203 11.77 25.88 -14.53
CA ARG A 203 11.08 26.39 -13.33
C ARG A 203 9.58 26.59 -13.54
N SER A 204 9.19 27.09 -14.71
CA SER A 204 7.78 27.23 -15.07
C SER A 204 7.08 25.88 -15.17
N ALA A 205 7.72 24.89 -15.82
CA ALA A 205 7.23 23.52 -15.90
C ALA A 205 7.08 22.91 -14.50
N ALA A 206 8.08 23.03 -13.63
CA ALA A 206 8.04 22.52 -12.26
C ALA A 206 6.85 23.07 -11.47
N GLY A 207 6.59 24.38 -11.56
CA GLY A 207 5.41 24.99 -10.94
C GLY A 207 4.10 24.39 -11.46
N LYS A 208 3.99 24.19 -12.78
CA LYS A 208 2.79 23.59 -13.39
C LYS A 208 2.60 22.12 -13.05
N LEU A 209 3.69 21.35 -13.04
CA LEU A 209 3.70 19.94 -12.66
C LEU A 209 3.31 19.78 -11.20
N ARG A 210 3.82 20.64 -10.31
CA ARG A 210 3.41 20.67 -8.89
C ARG A 210 1.90 20.86 -8.73
N ASP A 211 1.31 21.79 -9.47
CA ASP A 211 -0.14 22.03 -9.42
C ASP A 211 -0.93 20.83 -9.99
N ILE A 212 -0.43 20.17 -11.03
CA ILE A 212 -1.02 18.94 -11.56
C ILE A 212 -1.01 17.84 -10.49
N VAL A 213 0.13 17.59 -9.84
CA VAL A 213 0.23 16.60 -8.76
C VAL A 213 -0.68 16.94 -7.58
N ARG A 214 -0.71 18.21 -7.15
CA ARG A 214 -1.59 18.63 -6.06
C ARG A 214 -3.07 18.47 -6.37
N ALA A 215 -3.45 18.60 -7.63
CA ALA A 215 -4.82 18.36 -8.07
C ALA A 215 -5.24 16.89 -7.97
N THR A 216 -4.30 15.94 -7.81
CA THR A 216 -4.61 14.52 -7.59
C THR A 216 -4.72 14.15 -6.11
N VAL A 217 -4.45 15.08 -5.18
CA VAL A 217 -4.55 14.81 -3.75
C VAL A 217 -6.01 14.69 -3.34
N LEU A 218 -6.33 13.62 -2.63
CA LEU A 218 -7.67 13.32 -2.15
C LEU A 218 -8.09 14.28 -1.03
N ASP A 219 -9.04 15.17 -1.33
CA ASP A 219 -9.54 16.16 -0.37
C ASP A 219 -10.71 15.63 0.50
N TRP A 220 -10.40 14.73 1.42
CA TRP A 220 -11.38 14.22 2.37
C TRP A 220 -11.87 15.29 3.35
N ARG A 221 -11.08 16.35 3.61
CA ARG A 221 -11.47 17.46 4.50
C ARG A 221 -12.53 18.34 3.84
N GLY A 222 -12.35 18.70 2.58
CA GLY A 222 -13.37 19.40 1.80
C GLY A 222 -14.67 18.60 1.70
N ALA A 223 -14.59 17.29 1.46
CA ALA A 223 -15.76 16.41 1.45
C ALA A 223 -16.44 16.29 2.83
N LEU A 224 -15.66 16.33 3.91
CA LEU A 224 -16.17 16.36 5.29
C LEU A 224 -16.93 17.66 5.57
N ASP A 225 -16.39 18.81 5.16
CA ASP A 225 -17.02 20.11 5.38
C ASP A 225 -18.23 20.35 4.46
N ALA A 226 -18.22 19.78 3.26
CA ALA A 226 -19.36 19.79 2.34
C ALA A 226 -20.46 18.77 2.71
N GLY A 227 -20.22 17.88 3.68
CA GLY A 227 -21.16 16.85 4.09
C GLY A 227 -21.36 15.72 3.06
N THR A 228 -20.45 15.56 2.10
CA THR A 228 -20.52 14.55 1.03
C THR A 228 -19.68 13.31 1.32
N LEU A 229 -18.86 13.34 2.38
CA LEU A 229 -17.90 12.28 2.72
C LEU A 229 -18.52 10.88 2.78
N VAL A 230 -19.70 10.73 3.38
CA VAL A 230 -20.37 9.43 3.57
C VAL A 230 -20.67 8.74 2.23
N ALA A 231 -20.96 9.49 1.17
CA ALA A 231 -21.22 8.91 -0.15
C ALA A 231 -19.92 8.53 -0.90
N GLN A 232 -18.76 9.02 -0.44
CA GLN A 232 -17.48 8.90 -1.13
C GLN A 232 -16.55 7.94 -0.40
N ARG A 233 -16.69 6.63 -0.69
CA ARG A 233 -16.01 5.54 0.02
C ARG A 233 -14.51 5.76 0.20
N ARG A 234 -13.80 6.13 -0.86
CA ARG A 234 -12.34 6.34 -0.82
C ARG A 234 -11.95 7.46 0.15
N LEU A 235 -12.62 8.61 0.08
CA LEU A 235 -12.37 9.74 0.98
C LEU A 235 -12.75 9.41 2.43
N ARG A 236 -13.86 8.69 2.63
CA ARG A 236 -14.29 8.24 3.95
C ARG A 236 -13.26 7.34 4.61
N ARG A 237 -12.72 6.36 3.88
CA ARG A 237 -11.65 5.48 4.36
C ARG A 237 -10.39 6.28 4.72
N LEU A 238 -9.98 7.22 3.86
CA LEU A 238 -8.83 8.08 4.13
C LEU A 238 -9.01 8.92 5.41
N ALA A 239 -10.22 9.44 5.64
CA ALA A 239 -10.53 10.17 6.86
C ALA A 239 -10.50 9.27 8.12
N LEU A 240 -11.02 8.04 8.03
CA LEU A 240 -10.98 7.06 9.11
C LEU A 240 -9.56 6.61 9.43
N ASP A 241 -8.72 6.37 8.42
CA ASP A 241 -7.29 6.08 8.61
C ASP A 241 -6.62 7.22 9.37
N HIS A 242 -6.81 8.47 8.90
CA HIS A 242 -6.21 9.63 9.54
C HIS A 242 -6.64 9.77 11.01
N ALA A 243 -7.93 9.62 11.30
CA ALA A 243 -8.45 9.71 12.67
C ALA A 243 -7.85 8.64 13.59
N ALA A 244 -7.76 7.39 13.10
CA ALA A 244 -7.21 6.27 13.85
C ALA A 244 -5.70 6.40 14.08
N SER A 245 -4.95 6.65 13.00
CA SER A 245 -3.48 6.67 13.00
C SER A 245 -2.91 7.91 13.69
N ALA A 246 -3.61 9.05 13.66
CA ALA A 246 -3.18 10.29 14.32
C ALA A 246 -3.67 10.44 15.78
N ALA A 247 -4.33 9.42 16.33
CA ALA A 247 -4.99 9.47 17.63
C ALA A 247 -6.02 10.62 17.78
N ASP A 248 -6.67 11.03 16.68
CA ASP A 248 -7.62 12.15 16.65
C ASP A 248 -9.03 11.66 16.98
N LEU A 249 -9.32 11.56 18.28
CA LEU A 249 -10.60 11.12 18.81
C LEU A 249 -11.74 12.09 18.45
N VAL A 250 -11.46 13.40 18.36
CA VAL A 250 -12.46 14.41 18.00
C VAL A 250 -12.91 14.24 16.56
N LEU A 251 -11.95 14.00 15.65
CA LEU A 251 -12.27 13.70 14.27
C LEU A 251 -13.04 12.37 14.16
N LEU A 252 -12.61 11.33 14.87
CA LEU A 252 -13.32 10.04 14.86
C LEU A 252 -14.78 10.19 15.28
N ASP A 253 -15.06 10.89 16.39
CA ASP A 253 -16.42 11.17 16.86
C ASP A 253 -17.24 11.92 15.81
N ARG A 254 -16.63 12.92 15.15
CA ARG A 254 -17.28 13.66 14.05
C ARG A 254 -17.62 12.75 12.88
N LEU A 255 -16.72 11.86 12.48
CA LEU A 255 -16.93 10.90 11.38
C LEU A 255 -18.06 9.93 11.71
N VAL A 256 -18.07 9.34 12.92
CA VAL A 256 -19.12 8.43 13.37
C VAL A 256 -20.47 9.14 13.43
N THR A 257 -20.51 10.38 13.95
CA THR A 257 -21.74 11.19 14.02
C THR A 257 -22.33 11.49 12.64
N LEU A 258 -21.47 11.66 11.63
CA LEU A 258 -21.91 11.87 10.25
C LEU A 258 -22.43 10.59 9.58
N GLY A 259 -22.25 9.42 10.19
CA GLY A 259 -22.69 8.13 9.67
C GLY A 259 -21.58 7.34 8.96
N CYS A 260 -20.31 7.68 9.17
CA CYS A 260 -19.21 6.81 8.77
C CYS A 260 -19.18 5.57 9.67
N ASP A 261 -19.11 4.38 9.06
CA ASP A 261 -19.08 3.12 9.79
C ASP A 261 -17.68 2.87 10.40
N PRO A 262 -17.53 2.82 11.73
CA PRO A 262 -16.25 2.58 12.39
C PRO A 262 -15.78 1.11 12.27
N THR A 263 -16.58 0.23 11.65
CA THR A 263 -16.22 -1.17 11.36
C THR A 263 -15.75 -1.38 9.92
N GLU A 264 -15.85 -0.36 9.07
CA GLU A 264 -15.44 -0.47 7.67
C GLU A 264 -13.95 -0.80 7.55
N GLU A 265 -13.60 -1.74 6.68
CA GLU A 265 -12.21 -1.97 6.31
C GLU A 265 -11.62 -0.75 5.59
N VAL A 266 -10.56 -0.20 6.14
CA VAL A 266 -9.90 1.03 5.69
C VAL A 266 -8.71 0.72 4.80
N ARG A 267 -7.80 -0.14 5.25
CA ARG A 267 -6.51 -0.43 4.56
C ARG A 267 -6.16 -1.90 4.68
N ASN A 268 -6.04 -2.62 3.55
CA ASN A 268 -5.60 -4.03 3.51
C ASN A 268 -6.37 -4.95 4.49
N GLY A 269 -7.69 -4.78 4.59
CA GLY A 269 -8.53 -5.55 5.53
C GLY A 269 -8.45 -5.10 6.99
N LEU A 270 -7.71 -4.03 7.31
CA LEU A 270 -7.65 -3.44 8.65
C LEU A 270 -8.80 -2.46 8.87
N SER A 271 -9.43 -2.56 10.03
CA SER A 271 -10.44 -1.62 10.51
C SER A 271 -9.80 -0.43 11.26
N PRO A 272 -10.55 0.64 11.58
CA PRO A 272 -10.04 1.76 12.37
C PRO A 272 -9.41 1.35 13.71
N ILE A 273 -9.92 0.31 14.38
CA ILE A 273 -9.35 -0.13 15.66
C ILE A 273 -7.99 -0.80 15.45
N ASP A 274 -7.83 -1.57 14.38
CA ASP A 274 -6.57 -2.20 14.03
C ASP A 274 -5.50 -1.14 13.73
N LEU A 275 -5.87 -0.08 13.00
CA LEU A 275 -4.98 1.05 12.69
C LEU A 275 -4.59 1.84 13.94
N ALA A 276 -5.55 2.12 14.82
CA ALA A 276 -5.28 2.81 16.08
C ALA A 276 -4.30 2.01 16.95
N LEU A 277 -4.49 0.69 17.03
CA LEU A 277 -3.59 -0.19 17.77
C LEU A 277 -2.19 -0.25 17.15
N LEU A 278 -2.09 -0.35 15.81
CA LEU A 278 -0.81 -0.31 15.10
C LEU A 278 -0.05 1.00 15.35
N ALA A 279 -0.76 2.13 15.43
CA ALA A 279 -0.19 3.44 15.72
C ALA A 279 0.06 3.70 17.22
N GLY A 280 -0.34 2.79 18.12
CA GLY A 280 -0.26 3.00 19.56
C GLY A 280 -1.26 4.03 20.13
N ALA A 281 -2.30 4.38 19.37
CA ALA A 281 -3.37 5.29 19.75
C ALA A 281 -4.38 4.62 20.70
N ALA A 282 -3.94 4.31 21.93
CA ALA A 282 -4.73 3.54 22.90
C ALA A 282 -6.10 4.17 23.24
N ASP A 283 -6.20 5.50 23.30
CA ASP A 283 -7.45 6.18 23.62
C ASP A 283 -8.49 6.04 22.50
N VAL A 284 -8.04 6.13 21.24
CA VAL A 284 -8.90 5.85 20.08
C VAL A 284 -9.33 4.39 20.05
N ALA A 285 -8.41 3.45 20.30
CA ALA A 285 -8.74 2.04 20.36
C ALA A 285 -9.79 1.74 21.45
N ARG A 286 -9.64 2.31 22.66
CA ARG A 286 -10.63 2.18 23.75
C ARG A 286 -11.98 2.79 23.40
N HIS A 287 -11.98 3.94 22.72
CA HIS A 287 -13.21 4.56 22.27
C HIS A 287 -13.95 3.64 21.28
N LEU A 288 -13.25 3.12 20.28
CA LEU A 288 -13.80 2.17 19.30
C LEU A 288 -14.31 0.88 19.97
N LEU A 289 -13.61 0.37 20.99
CA LEU A 289 -14.10 -0.74 21.82
C LEU A 289 -15.41 -0.40 22.53
N GLY A 290 -15.57 0.84 22.99
CA GLY A 290 -16.82 1.35 23.56
C GLY A 290 -17.99 1.34 22.55
N LEU A 291 -17.69 1.55 21.27
CA LEU A 291 -18.65 1.41 20.16
C LEU A 291 -18.94 -0.05 19.76
N ARG A 292 -18.31 -1.03 20.44
CA ARG A 292 -18.47 -2.47 20.19
C ARG A 292 -18.08 -2.91 18.79
N VAL A 293 -17.05 -2.28 18.21
CA VAL A 293 -16.47 -2.74 16.95
C VAL A 293 -15.85 -4.15 17.11
N PRO A 294 -15.83 -4.98 16.05
CA PRO A 294 -15.13 -6.25 16.08
C PRO A 294 -13.62 -6.08 16.33
N VAL A 295 -13.02 -7.05 17.03
CA VAL A 295 -11.60 -7.01 17.45
C VAL A 295 -10.76 -8.15 16.87
N THR A 296 -11.22 -8.78 15.79
CA THR A 296 -10.67 -10.04 15.26
C THR A 296 -9.15 -9.97 15.01
N ASN A 297 -8.66 -8.85 14.45
CA ASN A 297 -7.24 -8.65 14.11
C ASN A 297 -6.48 -7.78 15.13
N ALA A 298 -7.15 -7.29 16.17
CA ALA A 298 -6.63 -6.28 17.08
C ALA A 298 -5.31 -6.68 17.73
N LEU A 299 -5.23 -7.91 18.29
CA LEU A 299 -4.00 -8.41 18.91
C LEU A 299 -2.99 -8.92 17.89
N ARG A 300 -3.41 -9.32 16.69
CA ARG A 300 -2.47 -9.65 15.62
C ARG A 300 -1.61 -8.44 15.27
N VAL A 301 -2.19 -7.27 15.10
CA VAL A 301 -1.45 -6.06 14.72
C VAL A 301 -0.92 -5.27 15.93
N GLY A 302 -1.68 -5.22 17.02
CA GLY A 302 -1.46 -4.33 18.16
C GLY A 302 -0.72 -4.92 19.36
N ALA A 303 -0.34 -6.20 19.35
CA ALA A 303 0.23 -6.86 20.53
C ALA A 303 1.45 -6.15 21.16
N HIS A 304 2.20 -5.38 20.37
CA HIS A 304 3.41 -4.69 20.80
C HIS A 304 3.17 -3.28 21.40
N THR A 305 1.95 -2.73 21.26
CA THR A 305 1.61 -1.34 21.66
C THR A 305 0.57 -1.28 22.77
N VAL A 306 -0.21 -2.34 22.98
CA VAL A 306 -1.26 -2.39 24.02
C VAL A 306 -0.69 -2.44 25.43
N ASP A 307 -1.41 -1.85 26.38
CA ASP A 307 -1.18 -2.08 27.80
C ASP A 307 -1.98 -3.29 28.32
N LEU A 308 -1.66 -3.75 29.53
CA LEU A 308 -2.27 -4.93 30.12
C LEU A 308 -3.82 -4.85 30.21
N PRO A 309 -4.44 -3.74 30.66
CA PRO A 309 -5.89 -3.62 30.66
C PRO A 309 -6.51 -3.75 29.26
N LEU A 310 -5.92 -3.08 28.26
CA LEU A 310 -6.42 -3.14 26.89
C LEU A 310 -6.26 -4.54 26.29
N ALA A 311 -5.11 -5.20 26.50
CA ALA A 311 -4.88 -6.57 26.04
C ALA A 311 -5.87 -7.57 26.64
N THR A 312 -6.17 -7.44 27.94
CA THR A 312 -7.15 -8.27 28.64
C THR A 312 -8.53 -8.09 28.03
N GLU A 313 -8.98 -6.84 27.88
CA GLU A 313 -10.29 -6.52 27.30
C GLU A 313 -10.42 -7.02 25.85
N LEU A 314 -9.35 -6.95 25.06
CA LEU A 314 -9.33 -7.48 23.69
C LEU A 314 -9.49 -9.00 23.67
N LEU A 315 -8.78 -9.73 24.53
CA LEU A 315 -8.94 -11.19 24.67
C LEU A 315 -10.35 -11.56 25.14
N ASP A 316 -10.91 -10.83 26.11
CA ASP A 316 -12.27 -11.06 26.62
C ASP A 316 -13.35 -10.84 25.54
N ARG A 317 -13.06 -9.95 24.57
CA ARG A 317 -13.90 -9.74 23.38
C ARG A 317 -13.60 -10.68 22.21
N GLY A 318 -12.72 -11.67 22.40
CA GLY A 318 -12.42 -12.70 21.41
C GLY A 318 -11.42 -12.27 20.33
N ALA A 319 -10.56 -11.29 20.62
CA ALA A 319 -9.44 -10.98 19.72
C ALA A 319 -8.54 -12.21 19.55
N ALA A 320 -8.22 -12.56 18.30
CA ALA A 320 -7.33 -13.68 18.02
C ALA A 320 -5.87 -13.30 18.35
N VAL A 321 -5.16 -14.24 18.97
CA VAL A 321 -3.71 -14.17 19.18
C VAL A 321 -3.09 -15.49 18.72
N ASP A 322 -2.05 -15.39 17.91
CA ASP A 322 -1.31 -16.50 17.31
C ASP A 322 0.19 -16.33 17.54
N LEU A 323 0.97 -17.29 17.04
CA LEU A 323 2.41 -17.30 17.21
C LEU A 323 3.09 -16.05 16.62
N PRO A 324 2.72 -15.56 15.41
CA PRO A 324 3.26 -14.31 14.88
C PRO A 324 2.89 -13.08 15.72
N ALA A 325 1.65 -12.98 16.21
CA ALA A 325 1.26 -11.93 17.15
C ALA A 325 2.12 -11.96 18.42
N LEU A 326 2.37 -13.15 18.98
CA LEU A 326 3.23 -13.32 20.16
C LEU A 326 4.70 -12.97 19.86
N GLN A 327 5.20 -13.28 18.66
CA GLN A 327 6.54 -12.87 18.23
C GLN A 327 6.68 -11.34 18.17
N ARG A 328 5.63 -10.62 17.75
CA ARG A 328 5.59 -9.15 17.80
C ARG A 328 5.48 -8.66 19.25
N ALA A 329 4.66 -9.31 20.07
CA ALA A 329 4.44 -8.97 21.47
C ALA A 329 5.72 -8.91 22.30
N VAL A 330 6.76 -9.69 21.99
CA VAL A 330 8.00 -9.68 22.78
C VAL A 330 8.65 -8.30 22.88
N SER A 331 8.38 -7.42 21.91
CA SER A 331 8.84 -6.02 21.89
C SER A 331 7.97 -5.09 22.74
N ASN A 332 6.84 -5.57 23.28
CA ASN A 332 5.99 -4.78 24.17
C ASN A 332 6.77 -4.36 25.42
N PRO A 333 6.74 -3.07 25.82
CA PRO A 333 7.45 -2.61 27.00
C PRO A 333 6.92 -3.24 28.30
N ASP A 334 5.63 -3.54 28.37
CA ASP A 334 5.00 -4.20 29.51
C ASP A 334 5.14 -5.72 29.38
N ILE A 335 6.02 -6.31 30.18
CA ILE A 335 6.25 -7.76 30.16
C ILE A 335 5.02 -8.55 30.64
N ALA A 336 4.13 -7.94 31.41
CA ALA A 336 2.90 -8.60 31.82
C ALA A 336 1.98 -8.87 30.63
N VAL A 337 1.97 -7.99 29.62
CA VAL A 337 1.26 -8.21 28.36
C VAL A 337 1.82 -9.43 27.63
N VAL A 338 3.15 -9.53 27.53
CA VAL A 338 3.82 -10.68 26.87
C VAL A 338 3.43 -11.98 27.54
N ARG A 339 3.43 -12.00 28.88
CA ARG A 339 3.03 -13.17 29.65
C ARG A 339 1.56 -13.54 29.43
N LEU A 340 0.67 -12.54 29.46
CA LEU A 340 -0.77 -12.72 29.19
C LEU A 340 -0.99 -13.34 27.80
N LEU A 341 -0.41 -12.73 26.76
CA LEU A 341 -0.56 -13.21 25.38
C LEU A 341 0.05 -14.60 25.19
N ALA A 342 1.20 -14.90 25.79
CA ALA A 342 1.80 -16.23 25.73
C ALA A 342 0.89 -17.30 26.36
N SER A 343 0.20 -16.98 27.46
CA SER A 343 -0.76 -17.91 28.09
C SER A 343 -1.99 -18.19 27.23
N ALA A 344 -2.33 -17.29 26.31
CA ALA A 344 -3.45 -17.43 25.39
C ALA A 344 -3.08 -18.15 24.07
N VAL A 345 -1.80 -18.43 23.83
CA VAL A 345 -1.31 -19.12 22.62
C VAL A 345 -0.89 -20.55 22.97
N PRO A 346 -1.65 -21.59 22.55
CA PRO A 346 -1.34 -22.98 22.90
C PRO A 346 0.04 -23.46 22.42
N SER A 347 0.52 -22.93 21.29
CA SER A 347 1.82 -23.25 20.69
C SER A 347 2.96 -22.33 21.14
N ALA A 348 2.79 -21.54 22.22
CA ALA A 348 3.82 -20.61 22.68
C ALA A 348 5.17 -21.28 22.97
N GLY A 349 5.18 -22.57 23.35
CA GLY A 349 6.37 -23.38 23.54
C GLY A 349 7.30 -23.46 22.32
N GLU A 350 6.79 -23.27 21.10
CA GLU A 350 7.59 -23.22 19.87
C GLU A 350 8.59 -22.04 19.85
N LEU A 351 8.31 -20.96 20.60
CA LEU A 351 9.20 -19.82 20.75
C LEU A 351 10.24 -19.98 21.87
N SER A 352 10.33 -21.15 22.52
CA SER A 352 11.25 -21.37 23.64
C SER A 352 12.71 -20.97 23.36
N PRO A 353 13.32 -21.31 22.20
CA PRO A 353 14.68 -20.84 21.89
C PRO A 353 14.79 -19.32 21.85
N ARG A 354 13.79 -18.63 21.29
CA ARG A 354 13.72 -17.18 21.22
C ARG A 354 13.56 -16.57 22.62
N PHE A 355 12.72 -17.14 23.47
CA PHE A 355 12.58 -16.68 24.86
C PHE A 355 13.88 -16.84 25.66
N ARG A 356 14.62 -17.95 25.50
CA ARG A 356 15.95 -18.10 26.15
C ARG A 356 16.94 -17.03 25.70
N MET A 357 16.96 -16.74 24.40
CA MET A 357 17.81 -15.68 23.85
C MET A 357 17.43 -14.31 24.43
N LEU A 358 16.13 -13.98 24.45
CA LEU A 358 15.63 -12.70 24.98
C LEU A 358 15.89 -12.57 26.49
N ALA A 359 15.77 -13.67 27.26
CA ALA A 359 16.13 -13.69 28.67
C ALA A 359 17.60 -13.32 28.90
N ALA A 360 18.52 -13.95 28.14
CA ALA A 360 19.95 -13.66 28.24
C ALA A 360 20.28 -12.20 27.84
N GLN A 361 19.59 -11.65 26.84
CA GLN A 361 19.73 -10.25 26.44
C GLN A 361 19.26 -9.29 27.53
N ALA A 362 18.13 -9.59 28.17
CA ALA A 362 17.58 -8.79 29.26
C ALA A 362 18.48 -8.85 30.53
N ASP A 363 19.02 -10.01 30.90
CA ASP A 363 19.99 -10.14 31.99
C ASP A 363 21.25 -9.30 31.74
N ALA A 364 21.78 -9.33 30.51
CA ALA A 364 22.92 -8.52 30.12
C ALA A 364 22.59 -7.01 30.17
N ALA A 365 21.37 -6.61 29.78
CA ALA A 365 20.91 -5.22 29.87
C ALA A 365 20.75 -4.77 31.33
N ALA A 366 20.20 -5.61 32.21
CA ALA A 366 20.07 -5.35 33.63
C ALA A 366 21.44 -5.14 34.31
N GLY A 367 22.43 -5.97 33.97
CA GLY A 367 23.80 -5.83 34.47
C GLY A 367 24.47 -4.52 34.03
N ARG A 368 24.28 -4.11 32.77
CA ARG A 368 24.79 -2.82 32.26
C ARG A 368 24.15 -1.64 32.97
N ALA A 369 22.83 -1.63 33.12
CA ALA A 369 22.10 -0.55 33.79
C ALA A 369 22.48 -0.44 35.28
N SER A 370 22.65 -1.57 35.96
CA SER A 370 23.14 -1.62 37.35
C SER A 370 24.53 -0.99 37.48
N ALA A 371 25.46 -1.32 36.57
CA ALA A 371 26.80 -0.75 36.55
C ALA A 371 26.81 0.77 36.24
N GLN A 372 25.79 1.27 35.55
CA GLN A 372 25.59 2.70 35.25
C GLN A 372 24.80 3.44 36.34
N GLY A 373 24.32 2.75 37.38
CA GLY A 373 23.53 3.35 38.46
C GLY A 373 22.06 3.59 38.13
N ASP A 374 21.55 3.08 37.01
CA ASP A 374 20.12 3.14 36.66
C ASP A 374 19.37 1.94 37.25
N ALA A 375 18.97 2.08 38.51
CA ALA A 375 18.25 1.05 39.25
C ALA A 375 16.88 0.70 38.63
N ALA A 376 16.19 1.67 38.04
CA ALA A 376 14.86 1.47 37.47
C ALA A 376 14.91 0.64 36.19
N THR A 377 15.86 0.93 35.30
CA THR A 377 16.10 0.10 34.12
C THR A 377 16.62 -1.27 34.51
N ALA A 378 17.54 -1.38 35.47
CA ALA A 378 18.05 -2.67 35.93
C ALA A 378 16.93 -3.60 36.43
N GLU A 379 16.03 -3.07 37.26
CA GLU A 379 14.90 -3.83 37.79
C GLU A 379 13.89 -4.22 36.70
N ARG A 380 13.61 -3.30 35.75
CA ARG A 380 12.74 -3.59 34.60
C ARG A 380 13.29 -4.73 33.75
N GLU A 381 14.57 -4.68 33.39
CA GLU A 381 15.19 -5.71 32.55
C GLU A 381 15.33 -7.05 33.31
N ALA A 382 15.59 -7.03 34.62
CA ALA A 382 15.61 -8.25 35.44
C ALA A 382 14.23 -8.95 35.47
N ARG A 383 13.14 -8.18 35.61
CA ARG A 383 11.76 -8.72 35.49
C ARG A 383 11.50 -9.30 34.11
N ARG A 384 11.96 -8.64 33.04
CA ARG A 384 11.84 -9.16 31.67
C ARG A 384 12.56 -10.49 31.51
N ALA A 385 13.78 -10.60 32.03
CA ALA A 385 14.55 -11.83 31.97
C ALA A 385 13.88 -12.99 32.70
N GLU A 386 13.30 -12.72 33.88
CA GLU A 386 12.55 -13.72 34.65
C GLU A 386 11.34 -14.28 33.87
N VAL A 387 10.50 -13.40 33.33
CA VAL A 387 9.33 -13.84 32.55
C VAL A 387 9.74 -14.61 31.31
N PHE A 388 10.77 -14.17 30.58
CA PHE A 388 11.23 -14.93 29.41
C PHE A 388 11.79 -16.31 29.78
N ARG A 389 12.41 -16.47 30.96
CA ARG A 389 12.81 -17.81 31.46
C ARG A 389 11.60 -18.67 31.80
N GLU A 390 10.56 -18.10 32.40
CA GLU A 390 9.28 -18.79 32.63
C GLU A 390 8.68 -19.27 31.31
N LEU A 391 8.53 -18.37 30.32
CA LEU A 391 7.95 -18.71 29.02
C LEU A 391 8.78 -19.73 28.23
N ALA A 392 10.11 -19.71 28.36
CA ALA A 392 11.00 -20.71 27.75
C ALA A 392 10.86 -22.13 28.32
N SER A 393 10.11 -22.28 29.42
CA SER A 393 9.80 -23.57 30.05
C SER A 393 8.47 -24.16 29.60
N TYR A 394 7.70 -23.48 28.75
CA TYR A 394 6.40 -23.94 28.22
C TYR A 394 6.50 -25.13 27.23
N ALA A 395 7.66 -25.79 27.14
CA ALA A 395 7.97 -26.86 26.19
C ALA A 395 7.55 -28.25 26.66
#